data_AF-A0A060CM09-F1
#
_entry.id   AF-A0A060CM09-F1
#
_cell.length_a   1.000
_cell.length_b   1.000
_cell.length_c   1.000
_cell.angle_alpha   90.00
_cell.angle_beta   90.00
_cell.angle_gamma   90.00
#
_symmetry.space_group_name_H-M   'P 1'
#
loop_
_entity.id
_entity.type
_entity.pdbx_description
1 polymer ?
#
loop_
_entity_poly.entity_id
_entity_poly.type
_entity_poly.pdbx_seq_one_letter_code
_entity_poly.pdbx_strand_id
1 'polypeptide(L)'
;MWSTGEARMGDAITIFASSHVWIDHCKLSHSTDGLIDVVHGSTAVTISNNFFSDHNKVLLLGHQDGFDADKVMKVTVVFNRFGPHLVQRMPRVRTGYAHIANNRYDGWGIYAVGGSSNPTILSEGNYYRAPDN
;
A
#
# COMPACT_ATOMS: atom_id res chain seq x y z
N MET A 1 29.88 10.24 21.66
CA MET A 1 30.09 8.90 21.08
C MET A 1 28.81 8.57 20.34
N TRP A 2 28.78 8.73 19.02
CA TRP A 2 27.64 8.36 18.20
C TRP A 2 27.67 6.84 18.08
N SER A 3 26.74 6.14 18.73
CA SER A 3 26.48 4.75 18.37
C SER A 3 26.09 4.74 16.89
N THR A 4 26.74 3.90 16.09
CA THR A 4 26.28 3.53 14.77
C THR A 4 24.93 2.83 14.93
N GLY A 5 23.88 3.62 15.12
CA GLY A 5 22.51 3.13 15.13
C GLY A 5 22.20 2.64 13.74
N GLU A 6 21.82 1.38 13.63
CA GLU A 6 21.19 0.83 12.44
C GLU A 6 20.22 1.88 11.91
N ALA A 7 20.33 2.24 10.62
CA ALA A 7 19.35 3.08 9.97
C ALA A 7 17.97 2.50 10.32
N ARG A 8 17.08 3.29 10.94
CA ARG A 8 15.71 2.85 11.17
C ARG A 8 15.15 2.49 9.80
N MET A 9 15.01 1.19 9.54
CA MET A 9 14.42 0.63 8.34
C MET A 9 12.96 1.08 8.37
N GLY A 10 12.65 2.14 7.61
CA GLY A 10 11.40 2.85 7.71
C GLY A 10 10.62 2.82 6.40
N ASP A 11 9.31 2.93 6.53
CA ASP A 11 8.44 3.20 5.40
C ASP A 11 8.59 4.66 4.96
N ALA A 12 8.22 4.98 3.72
CA ALA A 12 8.17 6.38 3.30
C ALA A 12 7.08 7.16 4.06
N ILE A 13 5.91 6.54 4.26
CA ILE A 13 4.78 7.09 5.02
C ILE A 13 4.13 5.97 5.84
N THR A 14 3.98 6.18 7.16
CA THR A 14 3.20 5.29 8.03
C THR A 14 2.01 6.05 8.62
N ILE A 15 0.80 5.54 8.41
CA ILE A 15 -0.44 5.98 9.07
C ILE A 15 -0.72 5.02 10.21
N PHE A 16 -0.59 5.50 11.45
CA PHE A 16 -0.70 4.70 12.66
C PHE A 16 -1.83 5.25 13.55
N ALA A 17 -2.79 4.40 13.94
CA ALA A 17 -3.90 4.74 14.81
C ALA A 17 -4.59 6.08 14.48
N SER A 18 -4.81 6.33 13.18
CA SER A 18 -5.26 7.62 12.66
C SER A 18 -6.47 7.48 11.73
N SER A 19 -7.23 8.56 11.55
CA SER A 19 -8.35 8.58 10.61
C SER A 19 -8.42 9.88 9.81
N HIS A 20 -9.15 9.85 8.68
CA HIS A 20 -9.33 11.01 7.79
C HIS A 20 -8.02 11.55 7.22
N VAL A 21 -7.24 10.64 6.61
CA VAL A 21 -5.95 10.99 5.99
C VAL A 21 -6.06 10.89 4.47
N TRP A 22 -5.44 11.84 3.77
CA TRP A 22 -5.36 11.86 2.32
C TRP A 22 -3.91 11.95 1.86
N ILE A 23 -3.46 10.96 1.09
CA ILE A 23 -2.15 10.96 0.43
C ILE A 23 -2.38 11.17 -1.05
N ASP A 24 -1.98 12.33 -1.57
CA ASP A 24 -2.29 12.75 -2.93
C ASP A 24 -1.09 13.37 -3.65
N HIS A 25 -0.98 13.09 -4.95
CA HIS A 25 0.05 13.67 -5.84
C HIS A 25 1.51 13.49 -5.38
N CYS A 26 1.80 12.44 -4.63
CA CYS A 26 3.15 12.11 -4.21
C CYS A 26 3.86 11.21 -5.23
N LYS A 27 5.19 11.37 -5.34
CA LYS A 27 6.07 10.42 -6.02
C LYS A 27 6.88 9.66 -4.97
N LEU A 28 6.69 8.34 -4.90
CA LEU A 28 7.26 7.49 -3.85
C LEU A 28 8.03 6.33 -4.48
N SER A 29 9.28 6.15 -4.07
CA SER A 29 10.20 5.11 -4.56
C SER A 29 11.35 4.91 -3.55
N HIS A 30 12.08 3.79 -3.63
CA HIS A 30 13.35 3.60 -2.92
C HIS A 30 13.34 3.84 -1.38
N SER A 31 12.24 3.54 -0.69
CA SER A 31 12.28 3.48 0.79
C SER A 31 12.99 2.22 1.26
N THR A 32 13.26 2.16 2.57
CA THR A 32 14.01 1.05 3.15
C THR A 32 13.17 -0.20 3.40
N ASP A 33 11.92 -0.06 3.89
CA ASP A 33 10.99 -1.19 4.02
C ASP A 33 9.80 -1.10 3.04
N GLY A 34 8.69 -0.44 3.39
CA GLY A 34 7.54 -0.21 2.53
C GLY A 34 7.40 1.24 2.04
N LEU A 35 6.52 1.53 1.07
CA LEU A 35 6.23 2.93 0.71
C LEU A 35 5.13 3.52 1.61
N ILE A 36 3.97 2.87 1.70
CA ILE A 36 2.87 3.33 2.55
C ILE A 36 2.32 2.18 3.38
N ASP A 37 2.33 2.38 4.70
CA ASP A 37 1.70 1.47 5.65
C ASP A 37 0.49 2.15 6.31
N VAL A 38 -0.66 1.48 6.30
CA VAL A 38 -1.89 1.89 7.01
C VAL A 38 -2.23 0.83 8.03
N VAL A 39 -2.03 1.14 9.31
CA VAL A 39 -1.96 0.13 10.37
C VAL A 39 -2.59 0.61 11.68
N HIS A 40 -2.76 -0.32 12.62
CA HIS A 40 -3.19 -0.06 13.99
C HIS A 40 -4.58 0.60 14.10
N GLY A 41 -5.56 0.04 13.41
CA GLY A 41 -6.96 0.52 13.43
C GLY A 41 -7.19 1.79 12.62
N SER A 42 -6.23 2.18 11.78
CA SER A 42 -6.37 3.34 10.92
C SER A 42 -7.49 3.16 9.89
N THR A 43 -8.25 4.21 9.59
CA THR A 43 -9.44 4.11 8.72
C THR A 43 -9.77 5.44 8.04
N ALA A 44 -10.67 5.43 7.06
CA ALA A 44 -11.02 6.60 6.24
C ALA A 44 -9.76 7.24 5.61
N VAL A 45 -8.97 6.41 4.94
CA VAL A 45 -7.76 6.83 4.23
C VAL A 45 -8.02 6.81 2.72
N THR A 46 -7.66 7.89 2.02
CA THR A 46 -7.62 7.93 0.56
C THR A 46 -6.18 8.05 0.09
N ILE A 47 -5.77 7.19 -0.85
CA ILE A 47 -4.47 7.21 -1.52
C ILE A 47 -4.77 7.45 -3.01
N SER A 48 -4.51 8.66 -3.51
CA SER A 48 -4.87 9.04 -4.88
C SER A 48 -3.82 9.77 -5.68
N ASN A 49 -3.88 9.65 -7.01
CA ASN A 49 -3.01 10.39 -7.95
C ASN A 49 -1.51 10.27 -7.66
N ASN A 50 -1.08 9.23 -6.95
CA ASN A 50 0.33 9.04 -6.62
C ASN A 50 1.04 8.26 -7.72
N PHE A 51 2.35 8.46 -7.82
CA PHE A 51 3.24 7.70 -8.68
C PHE A 51 4.19 6.85 -7.84
N PHE A 52 4.06 5.52 -7.96
CA PHE A 52 4.88 4.55 -7.26
C PHE A 52 5.82 3.85 -8.25
N SER A 53 7.12 3.83 -7.97
CA SER A 53 8.11 3.13 -8.81
C SER A 53 9.25 2.53 -8.00
N ASP A 54 10.00 1.62 -8.62
CA ASP A 54 11.31 1.13 -8.15
C ASP A 54 11.32 0.71 -6.67
N HIS A 55 10.43 -0.22 -6.31
CA HIS A 55 10.28 -0.63 -4.93
C HIS A 55 9.64 -2.02 -4.76
N ASN A 56 10.00 -2.72 -3.67
CA ASN A 56 9.52 -4.08 -3.43
C ASN A 56 8.12 -4.10 -2.78
N LYS A 57 7.96 -3.47 -1.61
CA LYS A 57 6.75 -3.56 -0.78
C LYS A 57 5.97 -2.25 -0.83
N VAL A 58 5.03 -2.12 -1.76
CA VAL A 58 4.45 -0.80 -2.07
C VAL A 58 3.48 -0.32 -0.98
N LEU A 59 2.34 -0.98 -0.81
CA LEU A 59 1.29 -0.58 0.14
C LEU A 59 0.92 -1.75 1.05
N LEU A 60 1.10 -1.59 2.37
CA LEU A 60 0.58 -2.52 3.37
C LEU A 60 -0.63 -1.92 4.08
N LEU A 61 -1.80 -2.54 3.90
CA LEU A 61 -3.02 -2.16 4.59
C LEU A 61 -3.28 -3.26 5.63
N GLY A 62 -2.96 -2.99 6.90
CA GLY A 62 -3.02 -3.94 8.01
C GLY A 62 -1.74 -4.77 8.19
N HIS A 63 -1.16 -4.73 9.40
CA HIS A 63 0.22 -5.19 9.66
C HIS A 63 0.34 -6.66 10.07
N GLN A 64 -0.63 -7.17 10.82
CA GLN A 64 -0.56 -8.48 11.48
C GLN A 64 -1.86 -9.27 11.27
N ASP A 65 -1.71 -10.58 11.03
CA ASP A 65 -2.85 -11.49 10.95
C ASP A 65 -3.53 -11.60 12.34
N GLY A 66 -4.85 -11.47 12.40
CA GLY A 66 -5.61 -11.54 13.64
C GLY A 66 -5.59 -10.27 14.50
N PHE A 67 -5.06 -9.15 13.98
CA PHE A 67 -5.18 -7.85 14.67
C PHE A 67 -6.57 -7.25 14.47
N ASP A 68 -7.47 -7.56 15.39
CA ASP A 68 -8.91 -7.28 15.27
C ASP A 68 -9.28 -5.81 15.11
N ALA A 69 -8.45 -4.88 15.61
CA ALA A 69 -8.73 -3.45 15.43
C ALA A 69 -8.65 -3.02 13.95
N ASP A 70 -7.93 -3.73 13.08
CA ASP A 70 -7.89 -3.43 11.64
C ASP A 70 -9.20 -3.82 10.92
N LYS A 71 -10.17 -4.48 11.58
CA LYS A 71 -11.52 -4.77 11.01
C LYS A 71 -12.28 -3.51 10.60
N VAL A 72 -12.01 -2.38 11.25
CA VAL A 72 -12.65 -1.10 10.93
C VAL A 72 -11.98 -0.36 9.78
N MET A 73 -10.80 -0.83 9.33
CA MET A 73 -10.01 -0.18 8.28
C MET A 73 -10.81 -0.12 6.98
N LYS A 74 -10.94 1.09 6.44
CA LYS A 74 -11.50 1.38 5.12
C LYS A 74 -10.54 2.29 4.37
N VAL A 75 -9.99 1.79 3.28
CA VAL A 75 -9.03 2.52 2.45
C VAL A 75 -9.52 2.59 1.01
N THR A 76 -9.41 3.77 0.40
CA THR A 76 -9.64 3.97 -1.03
C THR A 76 -8.31 4.19 -1.72
N VAL A 77 -7.97 3.36 -2.72
CA VAL A 77 -6.78 3.47 -3.55
C VAL A 77 -7.25 3.78 -4.97
N VAL A 78 -7.09 5.02 -5.44
CA VAL A 78 -7.72 5.47 -6.69
C VAL A 78 -6.82 6.35 -7.56
N PHE A 79 -6.86 6.19 -8.88
CA PHE A 79 -6.10 7.02 -9.85
C PHE A 79 -4.57 7.00 -9.67
N ASN A 80 -4.01 6.03 -8.95
CA ASN A 80 -2.57 5.90 -8.80
C ASN A 80 -1.95 5.25 -10.04
N ARG A 81 -0.69 5.57 -10.29
CA ARG A 81 0.16 4.87 -11.25
C ARG A 81 1.19 4.02 -10.50
N PHE A 82 1.08 2.72 -10.69
CA PHE A 82 1.98 1.70 -10.16
C PHE A 82 2.91 1.20 -11.27
N GLY A 83 4.21 1.45 -11.13
CA GLY A 83 5.25 1.03 -12.07
C GLY A 83 6.04 2.22 -12.61
N PRO A 84 7.24 2.01 -13.19
CA PRO A 84 7.86 0.70 -13.43
C PRO A 84 8.53 0.11 -12.19
N HIS A 85 8.99 -1.14 -12.33
CA HIS A 85 9.85 -1.86 -11.38
C HIS A 85 9.29 -2.00 -9.95
N LEU A 86 7.99 -2.25 -9.85
CA LEU A 86 7.37 -2.65 -8.59
C LEU A 86 7.35 -4.17 -8.47
N VAL A 87 7.55 -4.70 -7.26
CA VAL A 87 7.54 -6.15 -7.05
C VAL A 87 6.18 -6.65 -6.59
N GLN A 88 5.59 -6.05 -5.55
CA GLN A 88 4.37 -6.57 -4.94
C GLN A 88 3.61 -5.54 -4.08
N ARG A 89 2.44 -5.94 -3.56
CA ARG A 89 1.64 -5.20 -2.56
C ARG A 89 1.05 -3.89 -3.09
N MET A 90 0.29 -3.92 -4.17
CA MET A 90 -0.36 -2.73 -4.74
C MET A 90 -1.90 -2.88 -4.74
N PRO A 91 -2.59 -2.94 -3.60
CA PRO A 91 -2.09 -3.08 -2.23
C PRO A 91 -2.00 -4.56 -1.79
N ARG A 92 -1.37 -4.80 -0.62
CA ARG A 92 -1.64 -6.00 0.18
C ARG A 92 -2.52 -5.65 1.37
N VAL A 93 -3.69 -6.29 1.44
CA VAL A 93 -4.72 -5.99 2.44
C VAL A 93 -4.83 -7.12 3.46
N ARG A 94 -4.88 -6.77 4.73
CA ARG A 94 -5.22 -7.67 5.82
C ARG A 94 -6.45 -7.19 6.53
N THR A 95 -7.45 -8.07 6.60
CA THR A 95 -8.71 -7.74 7.26
C THR A 95 -9.29 -6.43 6.68
N GLY A 96 -10.40 -5.91 7.21
CA GLY A 96 -10.96 -4.63 6.75
C GLY A 96 -11.39 -4.60 5.28
N TYR A 97 -11.42 -3.39 4.72
CA TYR A 97 -11.94 -3.11 3.38
C TYR A 97 -11.00 -2.20 2.58
N ALA A 98 -10.73 -2.57 1.32
CA ALA A 98 -10.06 -1.72 0.35
C ALA A 98 -10.91 -1.57 -0.92
N HIS A 99 -11.20 -0.33 -1.30
CA HIS A 99 -11.71 -0.01 -2.63
C HIS A 99 -10.54 0.42 -3.52
N ILE A 100 -10.28 -0.34 -4.57
CA ILE A 100 -9.17 -0.13 -5.50
C ILE A 100 -9.80 0.22 -6.84
N ALA A 101 -9.76 1.48 -7.24
CA ALA A 101 -10.47 1.95 -8.43
C ALA A 101 -9.61 2.74 -9.41
N ASN A 102 -9.78 2.52 -10.71
CA ASN A 102 -9.17 3.34 -11.78
C ASN A 102 -7.65 3.59 -11.62
N ASN A 103 -6.92 2.63 -11.04
CA ASN A 103 -5.46 2.68 -10.97
C ASN A 103 -4.86 2.04 -12.23
N ARG A 104 -3.65 2.47 -12.57
CA ARG A 104 -2.87 1.90 -13.68
C ARG A 104 -1.69 1.10 -13.12
N TYR A 105 -1.58 -0.16 -13.53
CA TYR A 105 -0.51 -1.07 -13.16
C TYR A 105 0.32 -1.42 -14.41
N ASP A 106 1.56 -0.98 -14.44
CA ASP A 106 2.53 -1.21 -15.52
C ASP A 106 3.55 -2.29 -15.08
N GLY A 107 3.09 -3.54 -14.91
CA GLY A 107 3.90 -4.70 -14.51
C GLY A 107 4.16 -4.81 -13.00
N TRP A 108 4.44 -6.03 -12.55
CA TRP A 108 4.81 -6.37 -11.17
C TRP A 108 5.71 -7.60 -11.14
N GLY A 109 6.54 -7.73 -10.10
CA GLY A 109 7.44 -8.88 -9.94
C GLY A 109 6.77 -10.16 -9.46
N ILE A 110 5.79 -10.07 -8.54
CA ILE A 110 5.11 -11.25 -7.96
C ILE A 110 3.60 -11.14 -8.14
N TYR A 111 2.98 -10.08 -7.61
CA TYR A 111 1.54 -9.83 -7.76
C TYR A 111 1.22 -8.34 -7.64
N ALA A 112 0.13 -7.89 -8.25
CA ALA A 112 -0.40 -6.53 -8.03
C ALA A 112 -1.18 -6.44 -6.72
N VAL A 113 -2.44 -6.89 -6.73
CA VAL A 113 -3.35 -6.84 -5.59
C VAL A 113 -3.34 -8.19 -4.87
N GLY A 114 -3.26 -8.17 -3.54
CA GLY A 114 -3.32 -9.40 -2.73
C GLY A 114 -3.78 -9.16 -1.31
N GLY A 115 -3.92 -10.23 -0.52
CA GLY A 115 -4.32 -10.10 0.88
C GLY A 115 -4.26 -11.39 1.69
N SER A 116 -4.39 -11.26 3.00
CA SER A 116 -4.53 -12.37 3.96
C SER A 116 -5.53 -12.01 5.07
N SER A 117 -5.98 -12.99 5.85
CA SER A 117 -6.90 -12.76 6.99
C SER A 117 -8.26 -12.15 6.60
N ASN A 118 -8.88 -12.71 5.55
CA ASN A 118 -10.24 -12.40 5.08
C ASN A 118 -10.51 -10.89 4.83
N PRO A 119 -9.71 -10.22 3.96
CA PRO A 119 -9.98 -8.84 3.60
C PRO A 119 -11.13 -8.78 2.58
N THR A 120 -11.87 -7.67 2.57
CA THR A 120 -12.77 -7.35 1.45
C THR A 120 -12.03 -6.41 0.48
N ILE A 121 -11.82 -6.86 -0.74
CA ILE A 121 -11.16 -6.08 -1.78
C ILE A 121 -12.15 -5.87 -2.94
N LEU A 122 -12.54 -4.63 -3.17
CA LEU A 122 -13.32 -4.23 -4.34
C LEU A 122 -12.37 -3.63 -5.39
N SER A 123 -12.09 -4.36 -6.47
CA SER A 123 -11.29 -3.87 -7.60
C SER A 123 -12.21 -3.47 -8.75
N GLU A 124 -12.25 -2.18 -9.10
CA GLU A 124 -13.17 -1.62 -10.09
C GLU A 124 -12.42 -0.74 -11.13
N GLY A 125 -12.62 -0.96 -12.43
CA GLY A 125 -12.09 -0.06 -13.48
C GLY A 125 -10.56 0.08 -13.56
N ASN A 126 -9.78 -0.78 -12.89
CA ASN A 126 -8.32 -0.74 -12.93
C ASN A 126 -7.77 -1.23 -14.29
N TYR A 127 -6.69 -0.63 -14.75
CA TYR A 127 -5.94 -1.09 -15.92
C TYR A 127 -4.71 -1.88 -15.49
N TYR A 128 -4.70 -3.18 -15.80
CA TYR A 128 -3.57 -4.07 -15.52
C TYR A 128 -2.85 -4.45 -16.80
N ARG A 129 -1.59 -4.04 -16.92
CA ARG A 129 -0.65 -4.62 -17.88
C ARG A 129 0.25 -5.60 -17.13
N ALA A 130 0.01 -6.89 -17.34
CA ALA A 130 0.85 -7.95 -16.79
C ALA A 130 2.30 -7.84 -17.33
N PRO A 131 3.31 -8.30 -16.57
CA PRO A 131 4.65 -8.49 -17.10
C PRO A 131 4.64 -9.55 -18.24
N ASP A 132 5.62 -9.49 -19.13
CA ASP A 132 5.73 -10.39 -20.29
C ASP A 132 6.17 -11.82 -19.91
N ASN A 133 6.40 -12.11 -18.62
CA ASN A 133 7.02 -13.33 -18.10
C ASN A 133 6.15 -14.01 -17.05
#